data_AF-E8JNL8-F1
#
_entry.id   AF-E8JNL8-F1
#
_cell.length_a   1.000
_cell.length_b   1.000
_cell.length_c   1.000
_cell.angle_alpha   90.00
_cell.angle_beta   90.00
_cell.angle_gamma   90.00
#
_symmetry.space_group_name_H-M   'P 1'
#
loop_
_entity.id
_entity.type
_entity.pdbx_description
1 polymer ?
#
loop_
_entity_poly.entity_id
_entity_poly.type
_entity_poly.pdbx_seq_one_letter_code
_entity_poly.pdbx_strand_id
1 'polypeptide(L)'
;MQDSKATNELTRVYVDLSPAETEVVLDIIKHGQKVLNTTFDTAFYIALADHLHYTLQRNRENLTIQNPLSWEIRKFFPKEYQLGRDALKIIFEKLGVILPDDEISSIALHFINAQKDSGMIEQNYQISKIVTDILGIVRLFYGNVVDEDSVSYNRFITHIQYFAQRVVNGVVQGKNDSFLYEQVK
;
A
#
# COMPACT_ATOMS: atom_id res chain seq x y z
N MET A 1 20.74 3.25 25.68
CA MET A 1 19.74 2.27 26.16
C MET A 1 18.49 2.19 25.28
N GLN A 2 18.14 3.21 24.47
CA GLN A 2 17.03 3.12 23.51
C GLN A 2 17.33 2.27 22.26
N ASP A 3 18.58 2.26 21.76
CA ASP A 3 18.97 1.44 20.59
C ASP A 3 18.80 -0.07 20.79
N SER A 4 19.04 -0.57 22.02
CA SER A 4 19.00 -2.00 22.34
C SER A 4 17.58 -2.58 22.39
N LYS A 5 16.57 -1.73 22.61
CA LYS A 5 15.16 -2.15 22.67
C LYS A 5 14.56 -2.25 21.27
N ALA A 6 14.89 -1.27 20.40
CA ALA A 6 14.61 -1.35 18.98
C ALA A 6 15.30 -2.58 18.37
N THR A 7 16.60 -2.80 18.61
CA THR A 7 17.28 -4.03 18.11
C THR A 7 16.68 -5.34 18.64
N ASN A 8 16.17 -5.38 19.87
CA ASN A 8 15.52 -6.58 20.40
C ASN A 8 14.09 -6.83 19.85
N GLU A 9 13.31 -5.79 19.54
CA GLU A 9 12.06 -5.96 18.79
C GLU A 9 12.32 -6.29 17.31
N LEU A 10 13.35 -5.67 16.72
CA LEU A 10 13.87 -5.96 15.38
C LEU A 10 14.33 -7.42 15.24
N THR A 11 14.86 -8.02 16.30
CA THR A 11 15.30 -9.43 16.34
C THR A 11 14.13 -10.40 16.46
N ARG A 12 12.99 -9.98 17.04
CA ARG A 12 11.81 -10.86 17.20
C ARG A 12 11.03 -11.08 15.91
N VAL A 13 11.00 -10.09 15.00
CA VAL A 13 10.35 -10.24 13.69
C VAL A 13 11.25 -11.00 12.68
N TYR A 14 12.55 -11.09 12.97
CA TYR A 14 13.51 -11.84 12.14
C TYR A 14 13.46 -13.36 12.31
N VAL A 15 12.54 -13.88 13.12
CA VAL A 15 12.44 -15.31 13.42
C VAL A 15 11.37 -15.89 12.52
N ASP A 16 11.79 -16.45 11.38
CA ASP A 16 11.14 -17.54 10.60
C ASP A 16 11.35 -17.44 9.08
N LEU A 17 11.97 -16.36 8.57
CA LEU A 17 12.35 -16.30 7.15
C LEU A 17 13.47 -17.29 6.83
N SER A 18 13.28 -18.08 5.78
CA SER A 18 14.38 -18.88 5.23
C SER A 18 15.44 -17.99 4.56
N PRO A 19 16.69 -18.48 4.37
CA PRO A 19 17.70 -17.73 3.63
C PRO A 19 17.24 -17.32 2.22
N ALA A 20 16.47 -18.19 1.55
CA ALA A 20 15.93 -17.92 0.22
C ALA A 20 14.83 -16.84 0.25
N GLU A 21 13.96 -16.85 1.26
CA GLU A 21 12.95 -15.80 1.46
C GLU A 21 13.61 -14.44 1.76
N THR A 22 14.66 -14.45 2.59
CA THR A 22 15.44 -13.23 2.90
C THR A 22 16.05 -12.63 1.63
N GLU A 23 16.64 -13.46 0.78
CA GLU A 23 17.24 -13.02 -0.48
C GLU A 23 16.20 -12.39 -1.42
N VAL A 24 15.02 -13.02 -1.53
CA VAL A 24 13.90 -12.50 -2.33
C VAL A 24 13.42 -11.15 -1.83
N VAL A 25 13.23 -10.99 -0.51
CA VAL A 25 12.83 -9.70 0.08
C VAL A 25 13.84 -8.61 -0.28
N LEU A 26 15.14 -8.89 -0.10
CA LEU A 26 16.20 -7.91 -0.39
C LEU A 26 16.24 -7.53 -1.87
N ASP A 27 16.06 -8.49 -2.78
CA ASP A 27 16.03 -8.21 -4.22
C ASP A 27 14.82 -7.38 -4.64
N ILE A 28 13.64 -7.68 -4.09
CA ILE A 28 12.42 -6.88 -4.33
C ILE A 28 12.63 -5.45 -3.86
N ILE A 29 13.19 -5.25 -2.66
CA ILE A 29 13.45 -3.91 -2.12
C ILE A 29 14.48 -3.18 -2.98
N LYS A 30 15.58 -3.85 -3.36
CA LYS A 30 16.63 -3.27 -4.21
C LYS A 30 16.08 -2.87 -5.58
N HIS A 31 15.22 -3.69 -6.17
CA HIS A 31 14.52 -3.35 -7.41
C HIS A 31 13.61 -2.14 -7.22
N GLY A 32 12.83 -2.10 -6.13
CA GLY A 32 11.97 -0.96 -5.79
C GLY A 32 12.75 0.34 -5.60
N GLN A 33 13.89 0.31 -4.92
CA GLN A 33 14.77 1.48 -4.75
C GLN A 33 15.23 2.04 -6.10
N LYS A 34 15.55 1.15 -7.06
CA LYS A 34 15.96 1.54 -8.41
C LYS A 34 14.79 2.13 -9.21
N VAL A 35 13.62 1.51 -9.15
CA VAL A 35 12.42 1.93 -9.91
C VAL A 35 11.87 3.26 -9.39
N LEU A 36 11.85 3.43 -8.08
CA LEU A 36 11.27 4.60 -7.41
C LEU A 36 12.31 5.68 -7.09
N ASN A 37 13.60 5.42 -7.36
CA ASN A 37 14.72 6.33 -7.10
C ASN A 37 14.71 6.89 -5.66
N THR A 38 14.46 6.02 -4.68
CA THR A 38 14.37 6.36 -3.26
C THR A 38 15.05 5.29 -2.43
N THR A 39 15.35 5.63 -1.18
CA THR A 39 15.67 4.66 -0.13
C THR A 39 14.46 4.44 0.77
N PHE A 40 14.47 3.34 1.51
CA PHE A 40 13.42 2.99 2.46
C PHE A 40 14.03 2.79 3.84
N ASP A 41 13.25 3.03 4.89
CA ASP A 41 13.70 2.82 6.26
C ASP A 41 13.49 1.38 6.72
N THR A 42 14.10 1.04 7.86
CA THR A 42 14.05 -0.32 8.42
C THR A 42 12.63 -0.81 8.66
N ALA A 43 11.68 0.08 8.97
CA ALA A 43 10.29 -0.30 9.21
C ALA A 43 9.65 -0.88 7.93
N PHE A 44 9.94 -0.31 6.76
CA PHE A 44 9.49 -0.87 5.49
C PHE A 44 10.07 -2.26 5.22
N TYR A 45 11.37 -2.47 5.46
CA TYR A 45 12.00 -3.78 5.25
C TYR A 45 11.29 -4.87 6.05
N ILE A 46 10.95 -4.57 7.30
CA ILE A 46 10.25 -5.51 8.20
C ILE A 46 8.83 -5.76 7.72
N ALA A 47 8.08 -4.70 7.43
CA ALA A 47 6.69 -4.83 7.01
C ALA A 47 6.54 -5.65 5.72
N LEU A 48 7.45 -5.46 4.75
CA LEU A 48 7.44 -6.23 3.52
C LEU A 48 7.88 -7.69 3.76
N ALA A 49 8.90 -7.92 4.60
CA ALA A 49 9.34 -9.27 4.95
C ALA A 49 8.23 -10.08 5.61
N ASP A 50 7.54 -9.49 6.59
CA ASP A 50 6.41 -10.09 7.30
C ASP A 50 5.26 -10.43 6.34
N HIS A 51 4.88 -9.46 5.48
CA HIS A 51 3.85 -9.67 4.46
C HIS A 51 4.20 -10.82 3.51
N LEU A 52 5.44 -10.86 2.99
CA LEU A 52 5.85 -11.90 2.04
C LEU A 52 5.94 -13.27 2.70
N HIS A 53 6.48 -13.36 3.92
CA HIS A 53 6.54 -14.62 4.67
C HIS A 53 5.12 -15.18 4.91
N TYR A 54 4.20 -14.34 5.39
CA TYR A 54 2.82 -14.75 5.62
C TYR A 54 2.07 -15.09 4.33
N THR A 55 2.36 -14.39 3.23
CA THR A 55 1.80 -14.67 1.91
C THR A 55 2.26 -16.02 1.37
N LEU A 56 3.55 -16.33 1.50
CA LEU A 56 4.10 -17.63 1.09
C LEU A 56 3.52 -18.77 1.94
N GLN A 57 3.34 -18.56 3.25
CA GLN A 57 2.70 -19.53 4.14
C GLN A 57 1.25 -19.80 3.72
N ARG A 58 0.44 -18.74 3.55
CA ARG A 58 -0.96 -18.85 3.11
C ARG A 58 -1.11 -19.50 1.74
N ASN A 59 -0.19 -19.21 0.81
CA ASN A 59 -0.24 -19.80 -0.53
C ASN A 59 -0.07 -21.32 -0.49
N ARG A 60 0.74 -21.86 0.44
CA ARG A 60 0.86 -23.32 0.66
C ARG A 60 -0.45 -23.95 1.15
N GLU A 61 -1.27 -23.16 1.84
CA GLU A 61 -2.61 -23.56 2.32
C GLU A 61 -3.71 -23.30 1.27
N ASN A 62 -3.35 -22.82 0.07
CA ASN A 62 -4.26 -22.37 -0.99
C ASN A 62 -5.23 -21.27 -0.53
N LEU A 63 -4.83 -20.45 0.45
CA LEU A 63 -5.57 -19.30 0.91
C LEU A 63 -5.17 -18.07 0.12
N THR A 64 -6.13 -17.45 -0.55
CA THR A 64 -5.95 -16.21 -1.32
C THR A 64 -6.66 -15.06 -0.61
N ILE A 65 -6.02 -13.89 -0.58
CA ILE A 65 -6.61 -12.68 0.00
C ILE A 65 -6.62 -11.61 -1.09
N GLN A 66 -7.82 -11.13 -1.41
CA GLN A 66 -7.97 -10.04 -2.35
C GLN A 66 -7.70 -8.72 -1.65
N ASN A 67 -6.85 -7.89 -2.26
CA ASN A 67 -6.68 -6.53 -1.79
C ASN A 67 -7.92 -5.72 -2.17
N PRO A 68 -8.68 -5.18 -1.20
CA PRO A 68 -9.88 -4.41 -1.50
C PRO A 68 -9.58 -3.13 -2.28
N LEU A 69 -8.35 -2.64 -2.34
CA LEU A 69 -7.96 -1.42 -3.05
C LEU A 69 -7.29 -1.70 -4.40
N SER A 70 -7.45 -2.92 -4.94
CA SER A 70 -6.69 -3.36 -6.11
C SER A 70 -6.88 -2.45 -7.33
N TRP A 71 -8.12 -2.01 -7.57
CA TRP A 71 -8.44 -1.12 -8.68
C TRP A 71 -7.82 0.27 -8.49
N GLU A 72 -7.97 0.85 -7.30
CA GLU A 72 -7.45 2.17 -6.96
C GLU A 72 -5.93 2.20 -7.11
N ILE A 73 -5.25 1.20 -6.54
CA ILE A 73 -3.80 1.09 -6.56
C ILE A 73 -3.31 0.96 -8.00
N ARG A 74 -3.94 0.09 -8.80
CA ARG A 74 -3.59 -0.07 -10.23
C ARG A 74 -3.78 1.24 -11.00
N LYS A 75 -4.83 2.01 -10.69
CA LYS A 75 -5.18 3.23 -11.42
C LYS A 75 -4.31 4.42 -11.03
N PHE A 76 -4.07 4.62 -9.74
CA PHE A 76 -3.41 5.81 -9.21
C PHE A 76 -1.90 5.64 -9.03
N PHE A 77 -1.43 4.40 -8.86
CA PHE A 77 -0.03 4.06 -8.60
C PHE A 77 0.48 3.00 -9.59
N PRO A 78 0.44 3.26 -10.92
CA PRO A 78 0.79 2.26 -11.93
C PRO A 78 2.25 1.81 -11.85
N LYS A 79 3.17 2.65 -11.35
CA LYS A 79 4.58 2.29 -11.17
C LYS A 79 4.76 1.29 -10.03
N GLU A 80 4.10 1.54 -8.91
CA GLU A 80 4.12 0.68 -7.72
C GLU A 80 3.36 -0.62 -7.98
N TYR A 81 2.26 -0.55 -8.75
CA TYR A 81 1.55 -1.74 -9.22
C TYR A 81 2.45 -2.62 -10.11
N GLN A 82 3.18 -2.01 -11.06
CA GLN A 82 4.15 -2.75 -11.87
C GLN A 82 5.28 -3.34 -11.00
N LEU A 83 5.73 -2.63 -9.97
CA LEU A 83 6.71 -3.15 -9.03
C LEU A 83 6.18 -4.36 -8.25
N GLY A 84 4.89 -4.38 -7.91
CA GLY A 84 4.20 -5.58 -7.40
C GLY A 84 4.24 -6.75 -8.38
N ARG A 85 3.98 -6.52 -9.68
CA ARG A 85 4.10 -7.57 -10.73
C ARG A 85 5.52 -8.12 -10.78
N ASP A 86 6.51 -7.23 -10.75
CA ASP A 86 7.92 -7.59 -10.82
C ASP A 86 8.33 -8.40 -9.57
N ALA A 87 7.78 -8.07 -8.40
CA ALA A 87 8.02 -8.81 -7.17
C ALA A 87 7.53 -10.26 -7.27
N LEU A 88 6.33 -10.48 -7.80
CA LEU A 88 5.79 -11.83 -8.07
C LEU A 88 6.69 -12.62 -9.02
N LYS A 89 7.23 -11.96 -10.04
CA LYS A 89 8.18 -12.57 -10.97
C LYS A 89 9.48 -12.97 -10.26
N ILE A 90 10.05 -12.11 -9.41
CA ILE A 90 11.25 -12.42 -8.62
C ILE A 90 11.00 -13.63 -7.71
N ILE A 91 9.83 -13.67 -7.05
CA ILE A 91 9.42 -14.80 -6.20
C ILE A 91 9.36 -16.10 -7.00
N PHE A 92 8.74 -16.08 -8.19
CA PHE A 92 8.69 -17.24 -9.07
C PHE A 92 10.08 -17.70 -9.52
N GLU A 93 10.94 -16.77 -9.95
CA GLU A 93 12.28 -17.09 -10.45
C GLU A 93 13.18 -17.69 -9.36
N LYS A 94 13.05 -17.23 -8.10
CA LYS A 94 13.92 -17.67 -6.99
C LYS A 94 13.38 -18.86 -6.20
N LEU A 95 12.06 -18.93 -6.01
CA LEU A 95 11.43 -19.93 -5.15
C LEU A 95 10.61 -20.97 -5.93
N GLY A 96 10.35 -20.74 -7.22
CA GLY A 96 9.47 -21.60 -8.03
C GLY A 96 8.00 -21.52 -7.61
N VAL A 97 7.63 -20.54 -6.78
CA VAL A 97 6.27 -20.36 -6.24
C VAL A 97 5.50 -19.38 -7.13
N ILE A 98 4.32 -19.79 -7.56
CA ILE A 98 3.37 -18.91 -8.24
C ILE A 98 2.42 -18.35 -7.18
N LEU A 99 2.43 -17.03 -7.02
CA LEU A 99 1.48 -16.30 -6.20
C LEU A 99 0.33 -15.77 -7.07
N PRO A 100 -0.89 -15.61 -6.50
CA PRO A 100 -2.00 -15.01 -7.22
C PRO A 100 -1.75 -13.53 -7.52
N ASP A 101 -2.35 -13.04 -8.60
CA ASP A 101 -2.31 -11.62 -9.00
C ASP A 101 -2.91 -10.70 -7.91
N ASP A 102 -3.73 -11.24 -7.00
CA ASP A 102 -4.29 -10.50 -5.87
C ASP A 102 -3.22 -9.88 -4.93
N GLU A 103 -2.01 -10.44 -4.90
CA GLU A 103 -0.90 -9.94 -4.05
C GLU A 103 -0.17 -8.72 -4.67
N ILE A 104 -0.37 -8.44 -5.97
CA ILE A 104 0.27 -7.32 -6.66
C ILE A 104 -0.02 -6.00 -5.93
N SER A 105 -1.30 -5.77 -5.64
CA SER A 105 -1.79 -4.55 -5.02
C SER A 105 -1.35 -4.43 -3.56
N SER A 106 -1.24 -5.55 -2.84
CA SER A 106 -0.75 -5.58 -1.46
C SER A 106 0.72 -5.18 -1.40
N ILE A 107 1.57 -5.77 -2.25
CA ILE A 107 2.99 -5.41 -2.35
C ILE A 107 3.15 -3.94 -2.79
N ALA A 108 2.39 -3.50 -3.80
CA ALA A 108 2.40 -2.11 -4.25
C ALA A 108 2.05 -1.14 -3.10
N LEU A 109 1.06 -1.48 -2.27
CA LEU A 109 0.67 -0.67 -1.11
C LEU A 109 1.80 -0.51 -0.09
N HIS A 110 2.61 -1.53 0.13
CA HIS A 110 3.80 -1.39 0.98
C HIS A 110 4.76 -0.34 0.43
N PHE A 111 5.03 -0.34 -0.88
CA PHE A 111 5.87 0.68 -1.51
C PHE A 111 5.24 2.07 -1.44
N ILE A 112 3.92 2.17 -1.63
CA ILE A 112 3.20 3.45 -1.52
C ILE A 112 3.31 4.02 -0.09
N ASN A 113 3.22 3.16 0.91
CA ASN A 113 3.32 3.61 2.30
C ASN A 113 4.74 4.03 2.69
N ALA A 114 5.76 3.52 1.99
CA ALA A 114 7.16 3.73 2.32
C ALA A 114 7.83 4.92 1.62
N GLN A 115 7.23 5.46 0.55
CA GLN A 115 7.77 6.66 -0.09
C GLN A 115 7.59 7.88 0.82
N LYS A 116 8.67 8.64 1.00
CA LYS A 116 8.72 9.88 1.79
C LYS A 116 8.62 11.12 0.89
N ASP A 117 7.96 12.13 1.44
CA ASP A 117 7.61 13.40 0.83
C ASP A 117 8.82 14.15 0.23
N SER A 118 8.83 14.36 -1.09
CA SER A 118 9.81 15.21 -1.77
C SER A 118 9.32 15.84 -3.10
N GLY A 119 8.68 17.02 -3.04
CA GLY A 119 8.56 17.99 -4.15
C GLY A 119 7.22 18.01 -4.93
N MET A 120 7.12 18.60 -6.13
CA MET A 120 5.81 18.68 -6.84
C MET A 120 5.19 17.32 -7.23
N ILE A 121 6.01 16.26 -7.39
CA ILE A 121 5.52 14.88 -7.56
C ILE A 121 4.82 14.39 -6.28
N GLU A 122 5.20 14.90 -5.12
CA GLU A 122 4.59 14.67 -3.80
C GLU A 122 3.12 15.09 -3.77
N GLN A 123 2.72 16.19 -4.42
CA GLN A 123 1.34 16.67 -4.28
C GLN A 123 0.34 15.69 -4.90
N ASN A 124 0.58 15.26 -6.14
CA ASN A 124 -0.27 14.27 -6.81
C ASN A 124 -0.22 12.91 -6.10
N TYR A 125 0.94 12.59 -5.54
CA TYR A 125 1.13 11.39 -4.74
C TYR A 125 0.33 11.42 -3.44
N GLN A 126 0.43 12.51 -2.67
CA GLN A 126 -0.34 12.75 -1.44
C GLN A 126 -1.84 12.76 -1.72
N ILE A 127 -2.27 13.40 -2.81
CA ILE A 127 -3.68 13.36 -3.23
C ILE A 127 -4.13 11.91 -3.44
N SER A 128 -3.36 11.14 -4.21
CA SER A 128 -3.68 9.73 -4.51
C SER A 128 -3.65 8.85 -3.26
N LYS A 129 -2.75 9.14 -2.32
CA LYS A 129 -2.62 8.44 -1.04
C LYS A 129 -3.83 8.73 -0.15
N ILE A 130 -4.19 10.00 0.04
CA ILE A 130 -5.40 10.40 0.79
C ILE A 130 -6.64 9.73 0.20
N VAL A 131 -6.78 9.73 -1.13
CA VAL A 131 -7.91 9.08 -1.81
C VAL A 131 -7.94 7.59 -1.49
N THR A 132 -6.80 6.91 -1.63
CA THR A 132 -6.69 5.45 -1.40
C THR A 132 -6.92 5.08 0.06
N ASP A 133 -6.40 5.87 1.01
CA ASP A 133 -6.58 5.67 2.45
C ASP A 133 -8.05 5.85 2.86
N ILE A 134 -8.73 6.89 2.36
CA ILE A 134 -10.16 7.11 2.61
C ILE A 134 -10.98 5.95 2.04
N LEU A 135 -10.67 5.50 0.82
CA LEU A 135 -11.34 4.36 0.20
C LEU A 135 -11.10 3.09 1.01
N GLY A 136 -9.90 2.90 1.57
CA GLY A 136 -9.58 1.81 2.48
C GLY A 136 -10.45 1.80 3.73
N ILE A 137 -10.61 2.95 4.38
CA ILE A 137 -11.46 3.11 5.57
C ILE A 137 -12.93 2.80 5.24
N VAL A 138 -13.44 3.34 4.13
CA VAL A 138 -14.84 3.13 3.71
C VAL A 138 -15.09 1.65 3.41
N ARG A 139 -14.18 0.99 2.67
CA ARG A 139 -14.31 -0.44 2.37
C ARG A 139 -14.27 -1.29 3.65
N LEU A 140 -13.41 -0.97 4.62
CA LEU A 140 -13.33 -1.65 5.91
C LEU A 140 -14.63 -1.51 6.72
N PHE A 141 -15.24 -0.32 6.71
CA PHE A 141 -16.45 -0.04 7.50
C PHE A 141 -17.72 -0.67 6.91
N TYR A 142 -17.89 -0.63 5.58
CA TYR A 142 -19.12 -1.07 4.91
C TYR A 142 -19.08 -2.53 4.41
N GLY A 143 -17.92 -3.18 4.40
CA GLY A 143 -17.77 -4.62 4.19
C GLY A 143 -18.23 -5.14 2.83
N ASN A 144 -18.44 -4.27 1.82
CA ASN A 144 -19.03 -4.65 0.53
C ASN A 144 -18.25 -4.14 -0.68
N VAL A 145 -18.34 -4.96 -1.73
CA VAL A 145 -17.86 -4.72 -3.10
C VAL A 145 -18.65 -3.56 -3.68
N VAL A 146 -18.04 -2.38 -3.71
CA VAL A 146 -18.60 -1.26 -4.45
C VAL A 146 -18.46 -1.58 -5.93
N ASP A 147 -19.52 -1.43 -6.71
CA ASP A 147 -19.42 -1.55 -8.18
C ASP A 147 -18.51 -0.43 -8.70
N GLU A 148 -17.28 -0.81 -9.04
CA GLU A 148 -16.20 0.09 -9.44
C GLU A 148 -16.49 0.79 -10.78
N ASP A 149 -17.39 0.21 -11.59
CA ASP A 149 -17.85 0.77 -12.86
C ASP A 149 -19.12 1.63 -12.68
N SER A 150 -19.70 1.67 -11.48
CA SER A 150 -20.88 2.48 -11.22
C SER A 150 -20.58 3.98 -11.32
N VAL A 151 -21.55 4.73 -11.82
CA VAL A 151 -21.51 6.20 -11.86
C VAL A 151 -21.37 6.78 -10.45
N SER A 152 -22.02 6.16 -9.46
CA SER A 152 -21.98 6.60 -8.06
C SER A 152 -20.58 6.50 -7.46
N TYR A 153 -19.86 5.41 -7.72
CA TYR A 153 -18.51 5.21 -7.22
C TYR A 153 -17.51 6.14 -7.91
N ASN A 154 -17.61 6.29 -9.24
CA ASN A 154 -16.79 7.27 -9.96
C ASN A 154 -17.02 8.71 -9.46
N ARG A 155 -18.28 9.08 -9.18
CA ARG A 155 -18.61 10.37 -8.56
C ARG A 155 -18.00 10.50 -7.17
N PHE A 156 -18.10 9.47 -6.34
CA PHE A 156 -17.51 9.45 -5.00
C PHE A 156 -16.00 9.68 -5.05
N ILE A 157 -15.27 8.91 -5.86
CA ILE A 157 -13.83 9.09 -6.06
C ILE A 157 -13.50 10.51 -6.51
N THR A 158 -14.24 11.04 -7.49
CA THR A 158 -14.03 12.40 -8.00
C THR A 158 -14.14 13.44 -6.89
N HIS A 159 -15.14 13.34 -6.01
CA HIS A 159 -15.29 14.26 -4.88
C HIS A 159 -14.18 14.10 -3.84
N ILE A 160 -13.74 12.87 -3.54
CA ILE A 160 -12.60 12.63 -2.65
C ILE A 160 -11.31 13.17 -3.25
N GLN A 161 -11.10 13.06 -4.56
CA GLN A 161 -9.97 13.67 -5.26
C GLN A 161 -9.97 15.19 -5.14
N TYR A 162 -11.11 15.85 -5.34
CA TYR A 162 -11.22 17.29 -5.13
C TYR A 162 -11.00 17.68 -3.66
N PHE A 163 -11.48 16.87 -2.71
CA PHE A 163 -11.22 17.06 -1.29
C PHE A 163 -9.72 16.96 -0.99
N ALA A 164 -9.05 15.90 -1.43
CA ALA A 164 -7.63 15.69 -1.23
C ALA A 164 -6.79 16.80 -1.88
N GLN A 165 -7.16 17.27 -3.08
CA GLN A 165 -6.54 18.45 -3.71
C GLN A 165 -6.66 19.70 -2.85
N ARG A 166 -7.84 19.97 -2.26
CA ARG A 166 -8.01 21.13 -1.36
C ARG A 166 -7.15 21.01 -0.10
N VAL A 167 -7.10 19.81 0.49
CA VAL A 167 -6.31 19.52 1.70
C VAL A 167 -4.82 19.75 1.41
N VAL A 168 -4.28 19.16 0.33
CA VAL A 168 -2.86 19.27 -0.03
C VAL A 168 -2.49 20.71 -0.44
N ASN A 169 -3.39 21.42 -1.11
CA ASN A 169 -3.15 22.82 -1.50
C ASN A 169 -3.35 23.83 -0.35
N GLY A 170 -3.68 23.38 0.87
CA GLY A 170 -3.93 24.25 2.01
C GLY A 170 -5.14 25.18 1.84
N VAL A 171 -6.04 24.88 0.90
CA VAL A 171 -7.24 25.68 0.64
C VAL A 171 -8.30 25.26 1.64
N VAL A 172 -8.20 25.76 2.87
CA VAL A 172 -9.28 25.71 3.85
C VAL A 172 -10.24 26.86 3.56
N GLN A 173 -11.15 26.66 2.60
CA GLN A 173 -12.32 27.52 2.48
C GLN A 173 -13.51 26.84 3.15
N GLY A 174 -13.91 27.41 4.29
CA GLY A 174 -15.10 27.05 5.04
C GLY A 174 -14.94 27.51 6.48
N LYS A 175 -15.78 28.45 6.93
CA LYS A 175 -16.18 28.46 8.34
C LYS A 175 -16.59 27.03 8.68
N ASN A 176 -16.27 26.53 9.87
CA ASN A 176 -16.76 25.23 10.35
C ASN A 176 -18.27 25.11 10.07
N ASP A 177 -18.63 24.48 8.95
CA ASP A 177 -20.01 24.34 8.54
C ASP A 177 -20.58 23.19 9.36
N SER A 178 -21.05 23.54 10.56
CA SER A 178 -21.91 22.69 11.41
C SER A 178 -23.05 22.03 10.64
N PHE A 179 -23.38 22.55 9.45
CA PHE A 179 -24.33 21.99 8.50
C PHE A 179 -24.11 20.50 8.17
N LEU A 180 -22.87 20.08 7.85
CA LEU A 180 -22.62 18.66 7.52
C LEU A 180 -22.68 17.75 8.75
N TYR A 181 -22.31 18.26 9.92
CA TYR A 181 -22.40 17.54 11.20
C TYR A 181 -23.86 17.35 11.64
N GLU A 182 -24.72 18.33 11.36
CA GLU A 182 -26.15 18.28 11.68
C GLU A 182 -26.95 17.31 10.79
N GLN A 183 -26.46 16.98 9.59
CA GLN A 183 -27.13 16.01 8.70
C GLN A 183 -26.90 14.53 9.04
N VAL A 184 -25.94 14.24 9.93
CA VAL A 184 -25.58 12.85 10.32
C VAL A 184 -26.10 12.51 11.73
N LYS A 185 -26.93 13.39 12.32
CA LYS A 185 -27.55 13.16 13.64
C LYS A 185 -28.94 12.52 13.52
#